data_AF-S2JLK7-F1
#
_entry.id   AF-S2JLK7-F1
#
_cell.length_a   1.000
_cell.length_b   1.000
_cell.length_c   1.000
_cell.angle_alpha   90.00
_cell.angle_beta   90.00
_cell.angle_gamma   90.00
#
_symmetry.space_group_name_H-M   'P 1'
#
loop_
_entity.id
_entity.type
_entity.pdbx_description
1 polymer ?
#
loop_
_entity_poly.entity_id
_entity_poly.type
_entity_poly.pdbx_seq_one_letter_code
_entity_poly.pdbx_strand_id
1 'polypeptide(L)'
;MAGFITQMRSQLANAAAAGDPSKQTARLAKLKKDISDSDHEYRQGIRILEFLRKKQVETAAHAMRHVEAILLGKSDAVKAVMVTLCKHEEDTLMSQVDLAKRSLDVVHRMDGKKDTDQFLLEYEKLGFIKPKPIYYDNFYYGRCKEILFGSNLNEYATEHQRTVPLLVTKCIEAVEVQGGLEKEGIYRISGRQSSIDQLKNEFERDEEAVELESKDVFIIAAVLKVYLRELKQPLFNLSMQDRIEYSKIKDDAQRRIMLQTKLSELSTPQRDTLEAVITHLAKVEGCSHVNKMTMKNLSVIFTPALFHDHNQAENNGEWYSDKVLEDLVLQHETLFENAEKQQHQLHMNTSPSASVLSLPFSVGVVGRKSSITRRPTVLKTPSSIPNFHNTTINTNNNPIQ
;
A
#
# COMPACT_ATOMS: atom_id res chain seq x y z
N MET A 1 83.56 -56.18 32.95
CA MET A 1 84.75 -56.51 32.14
C MET A 1 86.07 -56.04 32.74
N ALA A 2 86.18 -54.78 33.20
CA ALA A 2 87.41 -54.27 33.81
C ALA A 2 87.95 -55.17 34.97
N GLY A 3 87.07 -55.69 35.83
CA GLY A 3 87.47 -56.59 36.92
C GLY A 3 88.03 -57.95 36.46
N PHE A 4 87.50 -58.53 35.38
CA PHE A 4 87.94 -59.82 34.85
C PHE A 4 89.33 -59.73 34.18
N ILE A 5 89.58 -58.63 33.45
CA ILE A 5 90.88 -58.35 32.84
C ILE A 5 91.96 -58.15 33.93
N THR A 6 91.63 -57.47 35.03
CA THR A 6 92.54 -57.29 36.17
C THR A 6 92.84 -58.62 36.86
N GLN A 7 91.84 -59.49 37.02
CA GLN A 7 92.01 -60.83 37.61
C GLN A 7 92.89 -61.74 36.74
N MET A 8 92.70 -61.72 35.42
CA MET A 8 93.54 -62.46 34.46
C MET A 8 94.99 -61.96 34.44
N ARG A 9 95.22 -60.64 34.50
CA ARG A 9 96.57 -60.05 34.61
C ARG A 9 97.32 -60.52 35.85
N SER A 10 96.61 -60.59 36.99
CA SER A 10 97.15 -61.09 38.25
C SER A 10 97.51 -62.59 38.16
N GLN A 11 96.66 -63.41 37.53
CA GLN A 11 96.95 -64.84 37.31
C GLN A 11 98.13 -65.08 36.36
N LEU A 12 98.30 -64.23 35.34
CA LEU A 12 99.43 -64.30 34.41
C LEU A 12 100.76 -63.94 35.09
N ALA A 13 100.75 -62.97 35.99
CA ALA A 13 101.89 -62.62 36.83
C ALA A 13 102.27 -63.77 37.81
N ASN A 14 101.27 -64.43 38.41
CA ASN A 14 101.51 -65.55 39.34
C ASN A 14 101.97 -66.83 38.64
N ALA A 15 101.51 -67.10 37.41
CA ALA A 15 101.97 -68.24 36.62
C ALA A 15 103.45 -68.12 36.19
N ALA A 16 104.03 -66.91 36.20
CA ALA A 16 105.43 -66.66 35.89
C ALA A 16 106.39 -66.90 37.09
N ALA A 17 105.91 -67.27 38.28
CA ALA A 17 106.73 -67.35 39.50
C ALA A 17 106.95 -68.76 40.10
N ALA A 18 106.36 -69.84 39.56
CA ALA A 18 106.36 -71.17 40.21
C ALA A 18 107.25 -72.21 39.48
N GLY A 19 108.09 -72.91 40.26
CA GLY A 19 109.17 -73.81 39.82
C GLY A 19 108.72 -75.09 39.11
N ASP A 20 109.15 -75.20 37.85
CA ASP A 20 109.51 -76.37 37.03
C ASP A 20 109.43 -75.86 35.56
N PRO A 21 110.55 -75.54 34.88
CA PRO A 21 110.57 -74.66 33.69
C PRO A 21 109.70 -75.17 32.53
N SER A 22 109.52 -76.50 32.39
CA SER A 22 108.66 -77.10 31.37
C SER A 22 107.16 -76.85 31.62
N LYS A 23 106.70 -77.03 32.87
CA LYS A 23 105.29 -76.84 33.26
C LYS A 23 104.89 -75.36 33.32
N GLN A 24 105.83 -74.49 33.69
CA GLN A 24 105.65 -73.03 33.71
C GLN A 24 105.42 -72.48 32.30
N THR A 25 106.22 -72.94 31.33
CA THR A 25 106.11 -72.55 29.93
C THR A 25 104.76 -73.00 29.33
N ALA A 26 104.31 -74.22 29.67
CA ALA A 26 103.02 -74.76 29.21
C ALA A 26 101.80 -73.99 29.79
N ARG A 27 101.82 -73.63 31.09
CA ARG A 27 100.75 -72.83 31.72
C ARG A 27 100.67 -71.42 31.14
N LEU A 28 101.82 -70.78 30.93
CA LEU A 28 101.91 -69.43 30.37
C LEU A 28 101.47 -69.42 28.89
N ALA A 29 101.79 -70.47 28.12
CA ALA A 29 101.29 -70.65 26.76
C ALA A 29 99.77 -70.86 26.71
N LYS A 30 99.22 -71.67 27.62
CA LYS A 30 97.76 -71.86 27.74
C LYS A 30 97.05 -70.55 28.07
N LEU A 31 97.56 -69.80 29.04
CA LEU A 31 96.93 -68.54 29.46
C LEU A 31 97.04 -67.44 28.40
N LYS A 32 98.14 -67.39 27.62
CA LYS A 32 98.25 -66.55 26.43
C LYS A 32 97.25 -66.92 25.35
N LYS A 33 97.02 -68.23 25.13
CA LYS A 33 96.01 -68.72 24.21
C LYS A 33 94.60 -68.32 24.68
N ASP A 34 94.27 -68.56 25.94
CA ASP A 34 92.96 -68.22 26.52
C ASP A 34 92.68 -66.70 26.45
N ILE A 35 93.70 -65.85 26.62
CA ILE A 35 93.58 -64.40 26.43
C ILE A 35 93.32 -64.05 24.96
N SER A 36 94.06 -64.67 24.04
CA SER A 36 93.87 -64.45 22.60
C SER A 36 92.48 -64.90 22.13
N ASP A 37 92.03 -66.06 22.62
CA ASP A 37 90.72 -66.63 22.29
C ASP A 37 89.60 -65.74 22.89
N SER A 38 89.75 -65.27 24.14
CA SER A 38 88.81 -64.33 24.77
C SER A 38 88.76 -62.96 24.07
N ASP A 39 89.92 -62.42 23.63
CA ASP A 39 89.98 -61.16 22.87
C ASP A 39 89.33 -61.33 21.49
N HIS A 40 89.51 -62.49 20.85
CA HIS A 40 88.86 -62.82 19.59
C HIS A 40 87.33 -62.85 19.72
N GLU A 41 86.82 -63.57 20.73
CA GLU A 41 85.39 -63.63 21.05
C GLU A 41 84.83 -62.24 21.39
N TYR A 42 85.56 -61.44 22.17
CA TYR A 42 85.14 -60.08 22.50
C TYR A 42 85.06 -59.18 21.26
N ARG A 43 86.09 -59.20 20.40
CA ARG A 43 86.06 -58.46 19.12
C ARG A 43 84.90 -58.90 18.25
N GLN A 44 84.59 -60.20 18.22
CA GLN A 44 83.43 -60.71 17.49
C GLN A 44 82.12 -60.18 18.08
N GLY A 45 81.97 -60.18 19.40
CA GLY A 45 80.80 -59.62 20.08
C GLY A 45 80.62 -58.12 19.79
N ILE A 46 81.70 -57.33 19.84
CA ILE A 46 81.66 -55.90 19.51
C ILE A 46 81.30 -55.66 18.03
N ARG A 47 81.81 -56.47 17.10
CA ARG A 47 81.41 -56.39 15.68
C ARG A 47 79.92 -56.64 15.49
N ILE A 48 79.35 -57.62 16.21
CA ILE A 48 77.92 -57.92 16.17
C ILE A 48 77.11 -56.74 16.73
N LEU A 49 77.51 -56.18 17.88
CA LEU A 49 76.83 -55.03 18.47
C LEU A 49 76.88 -53.79 17.57
N GLU A 50 78.02 -53.48 16.95
CA GLU A 50 78.12 -52.39 15.97
C GLU A 50 77.29 -52.65 14.70
N PHE A 51 77.25 -53.91 14.23
CA PHE A 51 76.37 -54.29 13.13
C PHE A 51 74.89 -54.08 13.47
N LEU A 52 74.46 -54.51 14.66
CA LEU A 52 73.09 -54.30 15.14
C LEU A 52 72.77 -52.81 15.31
N ARG A 53 73.69 -52.01 15.86
CA ARG A 53 73.52 -50.55 15.99
C ARG A 53 73.33 -49.89 14.64
N LYS A 54 74.20 -50.20 13.66
CA LYS A 54 74.08 -49.68 12.28
C LYS A 54 72.76 -50.10 11.64
N LYS A 55 72.38 -51.37 11.76
CA LYS A 55 71.10 -51.89 11.25
C LYS A 55 69.90 -51.21 11.90
N GLN A 56 69.95 -50.94 13.20
CA GLN A 56 68.88 -50.24 13.92
C GLN A 56 68.74 -48.79 13.42
N VAL A 57 69.84 -48.07 13.27
CA VAL A 57 69.84 -46.69 12.73
C VAL A 57 69.32 -46.67 11.28
N GLU A 58 69.76 -47.61 10.45
CA GLU A 58 69.29 -47.73 9.06
C GLU A 58 67.80 -48.07 8.98
N THR A 59 67.32 -48.99 9.82
CA THR A 59 65.90 -49.36 9.89
C THR A 59 65.05 -48.19 10.36
N ALA A 60 65.51 -47.44 11.37
CA ALA A 60 64.83 -46.23 11.85
C ALA A 60 64.76 -45.15 10.76
N ALA A 61 65.87 -44.90 10.05
CA ALA A 61 65.90 -43.94 8.95
C ALA A 61 64.98 -44.36 7.78
N HIS A 62 64.90 -45.65 7.46
CA HIS A 62 63.95 -46.16 6.47
C HIS A 62 62.48 -45.98 6.94
N ALA A 63 62.19 -46.31 8.20
CA ALA A 63 60.85 -46.13 8.76
C ALA A 63 60.42 -44.65 8.75
N MET A 64 61.30 -43.72 9.10
CA MET A 64 61.01 -42.28 9.07
C MET A 64 60.73 -41.79 7.65
N ARG A 65 61.55 -42.17 6.66
CA ARG A 65 61.30 -41.82 5.24
C ARG A 65 59.97 -42.37 4.74
N HIS A 66 59.58 -43.57 5.18
CA HIS A 66 58.29 -44.14 4.81
C HIS A 66 57.11 -43.38 5.43
N VAL A 67 57.21 -43.00 6.71
CA VAL A 67 56.19 -42.18 7.38
C VAL A 67 56.08 -40.81 6.71
N GLU A 68 57.19 -40.18 6.37
CA GLU A 68 57.21 -38.90 5.63
C GLU A 68 56.50 -39.02 4.29
N ALA A 69 56.79 -40.06 3.49
CA ALA A 69 56.11 -40.31 2.22
C ALA A 69 54.59 -40.53 2.39
N ILE A 70 54.17 -41.25 3.43
CA ILE A 70 52.74 -41.44 3.73
C ILE A 70 52.09 -40.11 4.13
N LEU A 71 52.75 -39.30 4.97
CA LEU A 71 52.21 -38.02 5.41
C LEU A 71 52.06 -37.05 4.23
N LEU A 72 53.06 -36.98 3.35
CA LEU A 72 52.99 -36.19 2.11
C LEU A 72 51.85 -36.68 1.21
N GLY A 73 51.78 -37.99 0.94
CA GLY A 73 50.72 -38.56 0.11
C GLY A 73 49.31 -38.31 0.66
N LYS A 74 49.13 -38.36 1.99
CA LYS A 74 47.86 -37.98 2.63
C LYS A 74 47.56 -36.49 2.49
N SER A 75 48.56 -35.62 2.68
CA SER A 75 48.39 -34.17 2.53
C SER A 75 47.98 -33.80 1.10
N ASP A 76 48.63 -34.39 0.10
CA ASP A 76 48.31 -34.18 -1.31
C ASP A 76 46.91 -34.70 -1.66
N ALA A 77 46.53 -35.87 -1.14
CA ALA A 77 45.18 -36.42 -1.33
C ALA A 77 44.11 -35.52 -0.71
N VAL A 78 44.31 -35.06 0.53
CA VAL A 78 43.37 -34.14 1.21
C VAL A 78 43.27 -32.82 0.45
N LYS A 79 44.39 -32.27 -0.01
CA LYS A 79 44.41 -31.05 -0.83
C LYS A 79 43.65 -31.24 -2.13
N ALA A 80 43.84 -32.36 -2.83
CA ALA A 80 43.15 -32.64 -4.08
C ALA A 80 41.62 -32.72 -3.89
N VAL A 81 41.17 -33.37 -2.81
CA VAL A 81 39.74 -33.42 -2.45
C VAL A 81 39.21 -32.04 -2.11
N MET A 82 39.92 -31.27 -1.27
CA MET A 82 39.48 -29.94 -0.85
C MET A 82 39.35 -28.98 -2.04
N VAL A 83 40.33 -29.00 -2.96
CA VAL A 83 40.27 -28.19 -4.20
C VAL A 83 39.06 -28.56 -5.05
N THR A 84 38.75 -29.86 -5.15
CA THR A 84 37.59 -30.34 -5.92
C THR A 84 36.27 -29.88 -5.28
N LEU A 85 36.17 -29.95 -3.95
CA LEU A 85 35.01 -29.44 -3.22
C LEU A 85 34.82 -27.94 -3.41
N CYS A 86 35.86 -27.13 -3.20
CA CYS A 86 35.77 -25.68 -3.36
C CYS A 86 35.37 -25.28 -4.79
N LYS A 87 35.88 -25.96 -5.82
CA LYS A 87 35.47 -25.73 -7.22
C LYS A 87 34.00 -26.05 -7.45
N HIS A 88 33.51 -27.15 -6.90
CA HIS A 88 32.10 -27.53 -7.04
C HIS A 88 31.16 -26.53 -6.34
N GLU A 89 31.56 -26.03 -5.17
CA GLU A 89 30.84 -24.96 -4.47
C GLU A 89 30.82 -23.66 -5.29
N GLU A 90 31.96 -23.27 -5.87
CA GLU A 90 32.07 -22.11 -6.75
C GLU A 90 31.12 -22.22 -7.96
N ASP A 91 31.15 -23.35 -8.68
CA ASP A 91 30.27 -23.60 -9.83
C ASP A 91 28.78 -23.54 -9.45
N THR A 92 28.42 -24.12 -8.30
CA THR A 92 27.04 -24.12 -7.79
C THR A 92 26.58 -22.70 -7.46
N LEU A 93 27.41 -21.92 -6.77
CA LEU A 93 27.11 -20.53 -6.43
C LEU A 93 26.98 -19.65 -7.68
N MET A 94 27.86 -19.82 -8.68
CA MET A 94 27.72 -19.10 -9.95
C MET A 94 26.38 -19.40 -10.63
N SER A 95 25.96 -20.67 -10.67
CA SER A 95 24.65 -21.04 -11.24
C SER A 95 23.48 -20.39 -10.49
N GLN A 96 23.57 -20.26 -9.16
CA GLN A 96 22.53 -19.59 -8.37
C GLN A 96 22.49 -18.08 -8.63
N VAL A 97 23.66 -17.45 -8.74
CA VAL A 97 23.78 -16.03 -9.10
C VAL A 97 23.15 -15.77 -10.47
N ASP A 98 23.38 -16.65 -11.45
CA ASP A 98 22.77 -16.51 -12.78
C ASP A 98 21.26 -16.68 -12.75
N LEU A 99 20.73 -17.60 -11.94
CA LEU A 99 19.29 -17.74 -11.74
C LEU A 99 18.70 -16.46 -11.12
N ALA A 100 19.33 -15.92 -10.07
CA ALA A 100 18.90 -14.69 -9.42
C ALA A 100 18.90 -13.48 -10.38
N LYS A 101 19.94 -13.36 -11.22
CA LYS A 101 20.01 -12.32 -12.27
C LYS A 101 18.86 -12.43 -13.26
N ARG A 102 18.52 -13.64 -13.71
CA ARG A 102 17.38 -13.85 -14.62
C ARG A 102 16.06 -13.48 -13.96
N SER A 103 15.85 -13.88 -12.71
CA SER A 103 14.65 -13.50 -11.95
C SER A 103 14.54 -11.97 -11.80
N LEU A 104 15.65 -11.29 -11.55
CA LEU A 104 15.69 -9.83 -11.46
C LEU A 104 15.36 -9.16 -12.81
N ASP A 105 15.87 -9.69 -13.92
CA ASP A 105 15.54 -9.20 -15.27
C ASP A 105 14.04 -9.33 -15.57
N VAL A 106 13.40 -10.43 -15.15
CA VAL A 106 11.94 -10.58 -15.28
C VAL A 106 11.20 -9.51 -14.47
N VAL A 107 11.63 -9.25 -13.23
CA VAL A 107 11.02 -8.22 -12.38
C VAL A 107 11.22 -6.81 -12.98
N HIS A 108 12.38 -6.52 -13.55
CA HIS A 108 12.64 -5.23 -14.22
C HIS A 108 11.76 -5.00 -15.45
N ARG A 109 11.22 -6.06 -16.07
CA ARG A 109 10.30 -5.96 -17.21
C ARG A 109 8.85 -5.75 -16.79
N MET A 110 8.50 -5.94 -15.51
CA MET A 110 7.15 -5.71 -15.01
C MET A 110 6.83 -4.21 -15.04
N ASP A 111 5.72 -3.84 -15.69
CA ASP A 111 5.29 -2.45 -15.85
C ASP A 111 3.79 -2.37 -15.58
N GLY A 112 3.44 -1.88 -14.40
CA GLY A 112 2.05 -1.83 -13.97
C GLY A 112 1.14 -1.03 -14.90
N LYS A 113 1.66 -0.05 -15.66
CA LYS A 113 0.85 0.68 -16.65
C LYS A 113 0.48 -0.23 -17.82
N LYS A 114 1.45 -0.93 -18.40
CA LYS A 114 1.21 -1.85 -19.52
C LYS A 114 0.30 -3.01 -19.11
N ASP A 115 0.49 -3.55 -17.91
CA ASP A 115 -0.36 -4.63 -17.40
C ASP A 115 -1.81 -4.15 -17.21
N THR A 116 -1.98 -2.92 -16.70
CA THR A 116 -3.31 -2.30 -16.57
C THR A 116 -3.94 -2.03 -17.94
N ASP A 117 -3.17 -1.50 -18.89
CA ASP A 117 -3.65 -1.23 -20.25
C ASP A 117 -4.09 -2.52 -20.96
N GLN A 118 -3.31 -3.60 -20.80
CA GLN A 118 -3.65 -4.92 -21.33
C GLN A 118 -4.94 -5.44 -20.70
N PHE A 119 -5.08 -5.33 -19.38
CA PHE A 119 -6.29 -5.72 -18.66
C PHE A 119 -7.51 -4.92 -19.13
N LEU A 120 -7.39 -3.59 -19.24
CA LEU A 120 -8.47 -2.72 -19.70
C LEU A 120 -8.90 -3.06 -21.13
N LEU A 121 -7.94 -3.34 -22.02
CA LEU A 121 -8.22 -3.76 -23.39
C LEU A 121 -8.99 -5.08 -23.44
N GLU A 122 -8.64 -6.04 -22.58
CA GLU A 122 -9.38 -7.30 -22.46
C GLU A 122 -10.77 -7.11 -21.84
N TYR A 123 -10.88 -6.25 -20.83
CA TYR A 123 -12.15 -5.90 -20.22
C TYR A 123 -13.10 -5.22 -21.21
N GLU A 124 -12.60 -4.33 -22.07
CA GLU A 124 -13.40 -3.69 -23.13
C GLU A 124 -13.93 -4.72 -24.13
N LYS A 125 -13.15 -5.76 -24.46
CA LYS A 125 -13.60 -6.85 -25.36
C LYS A 125 -14.73 -7.69 -24.79
N LEU A 126 -14.88 -7.75 -23.46
CA LEU A 126 -16.02 -8.42 -22.82
C LEU A 126 -17.35 -7.72 -23.11
N GLY A 127 -17.32 -6.51 -23.68
CA GLY A 127 -18.50 -5.83 -24.19
C GLY A 127 -19.45 -5.44 -23.06
N PHE A 128 -18.94 -4.87 -21.97
CA PHE A 128 -19.79 -4.31 -20.93
C PHE A 128 -20.67 -3.21 -21.53
N ILE A 129 -21.95 -3.51 -21.69
CA ILE A 129 -22.94 -2.56 -22.15
C ILE A 129 -23.38 -1.77 -20.91
N LYS A 130 -22.95 -0.52 -20.79
CA LYS A 130 -23.45 0.38 -19.74
C LYS A 130 -24.98 0.42 -19.85
N PRO A 131 -25.73 0.03 -18.78
CA PRO A 131 -27.17 0.06 -18.83
C PRO A 131 -27.65 1.49 -19.10
N LYS A 132 -28.71 1.61 -19.90
CA LYS A 132 -29.32 2.91 -20.18
C LYS A 132 -29.91 3.47 -18.87
N PRO A 133 -29.73 4.77 -18.57
CA PRO A 133 -30.38 5.38 -17.42
C PRO A 133 -31.89 5.17 -17.48
N ILE A 134 -32.48 4.79 -16.35
CA ILE A 134 -33.93 4.66 -16.19
C ILE A 134 -34.41 5.96 -15.59
N TYR A 135 -35.31 6.61 -16.31
CA TYR A 135 -35.85 7.90 -15.92
C TYR A 135 -37.18 7.71 -15.20
N TYR A 136 -37.49 8.64 -14.30
CA TYR A 136 -38.76 8.66 -13.61
C TYR A 136 -39.83 9.23 -14.55
N ASP A 137 -40.81 8.42 -14.94
CA ASP A 137 -41.95 8.88 -15.74
C ASP A 137 -43.11 9.25 -14.81
N ASN A 138 -43.34 10.54 -14.63
CA ASN A 138 -44.49 11.04 -13.87
C ASN A 138 -45.75 11.06 -14.77
N PHE A 139 -46.88 10.56 -14.24
CA PHE A 139 -48.15 10.49 -14.98
C PHE A 139 -48.66 11.85 -15.48
N TYR A 140 -48.45 12.93 -14.72
CA TYR A 140 -48.97 14.25 -15.05
C TYR A 140 -47.99 15.10 -15.86
N TYR A 141 -46.69 14.92 -15.64
CA TYR A 141 -45.66 15.84 -16.13
C TYR A 141 -44.69 15.22 -17.14
N GLY A 142 -44.78 13.91 -17.37
CA GLY A 142 -43.94 13.18 -18.31
C GLY A 142 -42.60 12.75 -17.70
N ARG A 143 -41.60 12.58 -18.56
CA ARG A 143 -40.28 12.03 -18.21
C ARG A 143 -39.44 13.07 -17.46
N CYS A 144 -39.13 12.78 -16.21
CA CYS A 144 -38.17 13.52 -15.40
C CYS A 144 -36.77 12.94 -15.62
N LYS A 145 -35.83 13.80 -16.03
CA LYS A 145 -34.45 13.40 -16.22
C LYS A 145 -33.78 13.10 -14.88
N GLU A 146 -34.15 13.86 -13.85
CA GLU A 146 -33.55 13.81 -12.52
C GLU A 146 -34.64 13.73 -11.44
N ILE A 147 -34.31 13.11 -10.30
CA ILE A 147 -35.13 13.16 -9.08
C ILE A 147 -34.44 14.14 -8.14
N LEU A 148 -34.78 15.42 -8.22
CA LEU A 148 -34.10 16.48 -7.47
C LEU A 148 -34.68 16.63 -6.05
N PHE A 149 -36.00 16.68 -5.93
CA PHE A 149 -36.67 16.79 -4.64
C PHE A 149 -36.69 15.43 -3.96
N GLY A 150 -36.43 15.36 -2.65
CA GLY A 150 -36.30 14.07 -1.94
C GLY A 150 -34.93 13.40 -2.06
N SER A 151 -33.98 13.99 -2.80
CA SER A 151 -32.68 13.38 -3.07
C SER A 151 -31.64 13.65 -1.98
N ASN A 152 -30.54 12.88 -2.00
CA ASN A 152 -29.39 13.10 -1.12
C ASN A 152 -28.39 14.03 -1.81
N LEU A 153 -27.98 15.12 -1.14
CA LEU A 153 -27.00 16.07 -1.68
C LEU A 153 -25.66 15.41 -2.06
N ASN A 154 -25.22 14.39 -1.33
CA ASN A 154 -23.97 13.68 -1.63
C ASN A 154 -24.08 12.83 -2.91
N GLU A 155 -25.26 12.21 -3.13
CA GLU A 155 -25.54 11.45 -4.35
C GLU A 155 -25.57 12.40 -5.56
N TYR A 156 -26.30 13.52 -5.44
CA TYR A 156 -26.35 14.57 -6.46
C TYR A 156 -24.94 15.10 -6.80
N ALA A 157 -24.13 15.39 -5.78
CA ALA A 157 -22.79 15.93 -6.00
C ALA A 157 -21.86 14.97 -6.75
N THR A 158 -22.02 13.66 -6.50
CA THR A 158 -21.24 12.62 -7.17
C THR A 158 -21.66 12.47 -8.63
N GLU A 159 -22.96 12.53 -8.91
CA GLU A 159 -23.52 12.40 -10.27
C GLU A 159 -23.19 13.60 -11.16
N HIS A 160 -23.37 14.82 -10.63
CA HIS A 160 -23.20 16.05 -11.40
C HIS A 160 -21.80 16.68 -11.28
N GLN A 161 -20.90 16.11 -10.45
CA GLN A 161 -19.55 16.61 -10.18
C GLN A 161 -19.55 18.08 -9.70
N ARG A 162 -20.54 18.45 -8.88
CA ARG A 162 -20.72 19.80 -8.32
C ARG A 162 -21.10 19.71 -6.84
N THR A 163 -20.53 20.55 -5.99
CA THR A 163 -20.82 20.51 -4.55
C THR A 163 -22.13 21.21 -4.21
N VAL A 164 -22.47 22.29 -4.91
CA VAL A 164 -23.75 23.02 -4.76
C VAL A 164 -24.72 22.64 -5.89
N PRO A 165 -25.97 22.25 -5.59
CA PRO A 165 -26.98 21.96 -6.60
C PRO A 165 -27.28 23.13 -7.53
N LEU A 166 -27.39 22.85 -8.84
CA LEU A 166 -27.66 23.88 -9.83
C LEU A 166 -28.97 24.62 -9.58
N LEU A 167 -29.99 23.91 -9.09
CA LEU A 167 -31.26 24.50 -8.66
C LEU A 167 -31.04 25.59 -7.60
N VAL A 168 -30.19 25.34 -6.60
CA VAL A 168 -29.91 26.30 -5.52
C VAL A 168 -29.20 27.53 -6.07
N THR A 169 -28.14 27.34 -6.87
CA THR A 169 -27.39 28.44 -7.49
C THR A 169 -28.29 29.29 -8.40
N LYS A 170 -29.05 28.66 -9.31
CA LYS A 170 -29.97 29.36 -10.22
C LYS A 170 -31.04 30.14 -9.45
N CYS A 171 -31.64 29.55 -8.41
CA CYS A 171 -32.67 30.24 -7.63
C CYS A 171 -32.10 31.45 -6.89
N ILE A 172 -30.94 31.31 -6.24
CA ILE A 172 -30.27 32.39 -5.51
C ILE A 172 -29.91 33.53 -6.49
N GLU A 173 -29.26 33.19 -7.60
CA GLU A 173 -28.84 34.16 -8.61
C GLU A 173 -30.04 34.89 -9.22
N ALA A 174 -31.11 34.17 -9.56
CA ALA A 174 -32.31 34.78 -10.12
C ALA A 174 -33.01 35.73 -9.13
N VAL A 175 -33.07 35.38 -7.84
CA VAL A 175 -33.61 36.27 -6.81
C VAL A 175 -32.77 37.54 -6.67
N GLU A 176 -31.44 37.43 -6.73
CA GLU A 176 -30.56 38.60 -6.63
C GLU A 176 -30.62 39.49 -7.88
N VAL A 177 -30.53 38.91 -9.08
CA VAL A 177 -30.48 39.63 -10.36
C VAL A 177 -31.81 40.31 -10.70
N GLN A 178 -32.96 39.68 -10.36
CA GLN A 178 -34.28 40.25 -10.65
C GLN A 178 -34.76 41.29 -9.61
N GLY A 179 -33.85 41.78 -8.76
CA GLY A 179 -34.17 42.78 -7.73
C GLY A 179 -35.01 42.22 -6.56
N GLY A 180 -34.96 40.91 -6.33
CA GLY A 180 -35.67 40.25 -5.23
C GLY A 180 -35.23 40.71 -3.84
N LEU A 181 -33.98 41.19 -3.72
CA LEU A 181 -33.45 41.75 -2.47
C LEU A 181 -34.21 43.00 -2.00
N GLU A 182 -34.85 43.74 -2.92
CA GLU A 182 -35.63 44.95 -2.62
C GLU A 182 -37.15 44.68 -2.54
N LYS A 183 -37.60 43.46 -2.87
CA LYS A 183 -39.03 43.10 -2.85
C LYS A 183 -39.52 42.89 -1.41
N GLU A 184 -40.51 43.67 -1.01
CA GLU A 184 -41.13 43.54 0.31
C GLU A 184 -41.67 42.11 0.54
N GLY A 185 -41.27 41.51 1.65
CA GLY A 185 -41.71 40.18 2.04
C GLY A 185 -41.11 39.03 1.24
N ILE A 186 -39.96 39.21 0.57
CA ILE A 186 -39.22 38.12 -0.09
C ILE A 186 -39.01 36.93 0.88
N TYR A 187 -39.17 35.69 0.39
CA TYR A 187 -39.25 34.44 1.18
C TYR A 187 -40.43 34.30 2.16
N ARG A 188 -41.09 35.38 2.59
CA ARG A 188 -42.30 35.30 3.43
C ARG A 188 -43.56 35.12 2.59
N ILE A 189 -43.70 35.92 1.54
CA ILE A 189 -44.83 35.85 0.60
C ILE A 189 -44.56 34.70 -0.37
N SER A 190 -45.51 33.77 -0.46
CA SER A 190 -45.47 32.68 -1.44
C SER A 190 -46.34 33.04 -2.64
N GLY A 191 -45.83 32.76 -3.85
CA GLY A 191 -46.63 32.81 -5.07
C GLY A 191 -47.75 31.75 -5.09
N ARG A 192 -48.48 31.66 -6.22
CA ARG A 192 -49.52 30.64 -6.39
C ARG A 192 -48.91 29.24 -6.35
N GLN A 193 -49.49 28.34 -5.55
CA GLN A 193 -49.00 26.96 -5.39
C GLN A 193 -48.86 26.22 -6.72
N SER A 194 -49.83 26.38 -7.63
CA SER A 194 -49.77 25.77 -8.96
C SER A 194 -48.54 26.19 -9.78
N SER A 195 -48.09 27.43 -9.63
CA SER A 195 -46.90 27.93 -10.32
C SER A 195 -45.61 27.49 -9.64
N ILE A 196 -45.62 27.28 -8.32
CA ILE A 196 -44.52 26.66 -7.57
C ILE A 196 -44.36 25.21 -8.05
N ASP A 197 -45.45 24.44 -8.05
CA ASP A 197 -45.43 23.05 -8.50
C ASP A 197 -44.98 22.92 -9.96
N GLN A 198 -45.45 23.83 -10.84
CA GLN A 198 -44.99 23.89 -12.22
C GLN A 198 -43.47 24.11 -12.32
N LEU A 199 -42.91 25.05 -11.54
CA LEU A 199 -41.48 25.32 -11.56
C LEU A 199 -40.66 24.15 -10.97
N LYS A 200 -41.15 23.50 -9.91
CA LYS A 200 -40.54 22.25 -9.39
C LYS A 200 -40.42 21.19 -10.49
N ASN A 201 -41.50 20.97 -11.23
CA ASN A 201 -41.53 19.98 -12.31
C ASN A 201 -40.61 20.36 -13.48
N GLU A 202 -40.51 21.65 -13.80
CA GLU A 202 -39.56 22.12 -14.82
C GLU A 202 -38.11 21.77 -14.44
N PHE A 203 -37.74 21.90 -13.15
CA PHE A 203 -36.43 21.47 -12.64
C PHE A 203 -36.22 19.96 -12.70
N GLU A 204 -37.20 19.13 -12.30
CA GLU A 204 -37.06 17.67 -12.37
C GLU A 204 -37.01 17.15 -13.82
N ARG A 205 -37.65 17.86 -14.76
CA ARG A 205 -37.59 17.51 -16.18
C ARG A 205 -36.19 17.70 -16.74
N ASP A 206 -35.60 18.87 -16.55
CA ASP A 206 -34.23 19.16 -16.96
C ASP A 206 -33.73 20.46 -16.30
N GLU A 207 -32.98 20.34 -15.19
CA GLU A 207 -32.46 21.50 -14.45
C GLU A 207 -31.62 22.46 -15.29
N GLU A 208 -30.91 21.95 -16.31
CA GLU A 208 -30.05 22.77 -17.16
C GLU A 208 -30.87 23.69 -18.07
N ALA A 209 -32.01 23.19 -18.56
CA ALA A 209 -32.90 23.91 -19.47
C ALA A 209 -33.87 24.88 -18.78
N VAL A 210 -33.93 24.92 -17.44
CA VAL A 210 -34.80 25.86 -16.72
C VAL A 210 -34.29 27.29 -16.84
N GLU A 211 -35.12 28.16 -17.40
CA GLU A 211 -34.93 29.60 -17.48
C GLU A 211 -35.81 30.32 -16.43
N LEU A 212 -35.20 31.12 -15.57
CA LEU A 212 -35.88 31.79 -14.45
C LEU A 212 -36.21 33.26 -14.71
N GLU A 213 -35.67 33.87 -15.77
CA GLU A 213 -35.79 35.31 -16.04
C GLU A 213 -37.23 35.82 -16.16
N SER A 214 -38.14 34.97 -16.65
CA SER A 214 -39.56 35.32 -16.83
C SER A 214 -40.47 34.88 -15.68
N LYS A 215 -39.92 34.27 -14.63
CA LYS A 215 -40.70 33.72 -13.51
C LYS A 215 -40.78 34.74 -12.37
N ASP A 216 -41.88 34.75 -11.62
CA ASP A 216 -42.02 35.62 -10.46
C ASP A 216 -41.03 35.22 -9.36
N VAL A 217 -40.27 36.20 -8.87
CA VAL A 217 -39.30 36.05 -7.78
C VAL A 217 -39.90 35.37 -6.55
N PHE A 218 -41.17 35.63 -6.21
CA PHE A 218 -41.84 34.96 -5.08
C PHE A 218 -42.03 33.45 -5.30
N ILE A 219 -42.18 33.02 -6.56
CA ILE A 219 -42.26 31.60 -6.93
C ILE A 219 -40.87 30.97 -6.83
N ILE A 220 -39.84 31.64 -7.34
CA ILE A 220 -38.44 31.16 -7.29
C ILE A 220 -38.00 30.97 -5.84
N ALA A 221 -38.23 31.99 -5.00
CA ALA A 221 -37.94 31.95 -3.57
C ALA A 221 -38.71 30.83 -2.85
N ALA A 222 -39.95 30.55 -3.26
CA ALA A 222 -40.72 29.45 -2.71
C ALA A 222 -40.16 28.08 -3.12
N VAL A 223 -39.76 27.89 -4.38
CA VAL A 223 -39.14 26.65 -4.86
C VAL A 223 -37.83 26.35 -4.13
N LEU A 224 -36.98 27.36 -3.91
CA LEU A 224 -35.75 27.18 -3.12
C LEU A 224 -36.04 26.64 -1.72
N LYS A 225 -37.01 27.24 -1.00
CA LYS A 225 -37.40 26.76 0.34
C LYS A 225 -37.94 25.33 0.30
N VAL A 226 -38.76 25.02 -0.71
CA VAL A 226 -39.35 23.69 -0.86
C VAL A 226 -38.26 22.65 -1.13
N TYR A 227 -37.28 22.97 -1.98
CA TYR A 227 -36.15 22.10 -2.25
C TYR A 227 -35.37 21.76 -0.99
N LEU A 228 -34.97 22.79 -0.21
CA LEU A 228 -34.23 22.59 1.05
C LEU A 228 -35.02 21.73 2.05
N ARG A 229 -36.32 21.97 2.18
CA ARG A 229 -37.21 21.22 3.08
C ARG A 229 -37.45 19.77 2.63
N GLU A 230 -37.42 19.51 1.33
CA GLU A 230 -37.66 18.19 0.76
C GLU A 230 -36.38 17.37 0.56
N LEU A 231 -35.20 17.87 0.95
CA LEU A 231 -33.98 17.05 0.94
C LEU A 231 -34.18 15.76 1.77
N LYS A 232 -33.49 14.68 1.41
CA LYS A 232 -33.57 13.40 2.16
C LYS A 232 -33.10 13.53 3.62
N GLN A 233 -32.18 14.44 3.87
CA GLN A 233 -31.64 14.80 5.18
C GLN A 233 -31.62 16.32 5.30
N PRO A 234 -31.74 16.89 6.51
CA PRO A 234 -31.64 18.33 6.71
C PRO A 234 -30.30 18.85 6.21
N LEU A 235 -30.31 20.06 5.63
CA LEU A 235 -29.09 20.68 5.11
C LEU A 235 -28.06 20.86 6.23
N PHE A 236 -28.53 21.22 7.42
CA PHE A 236 -27.73 21.23 8.62
C PHE A 236 -28.34 20.29 9.66
N ASN A 237 -27.71 19.13 9.86
CA ASN A 237 -28.19 18.13 10.81
C ASN A 237 -27.82 18.51 12.26
N LEU A 238 -28.58 19.45 12.83
CA LEU A 238 -28.45 19.88 14.22
C LEU A 238 -29.79 19.69 14.92
N SER A 239 -29.84 18.87 15.96
CA SER A 239 -31.10 18.55 16.63
C SER A 239 -31.67 19.78 17.35
N MET A 240 -32.99 19.81 17.53
CA MET A 240 -33.65 20.89 18.30
C MET A 240 -33.05 21.05 19.70
N GLN A 241 -32.66 19.94 20.36
CA GLN A 241 -32.03 19.98 21.68
C GLN A 241 -30.66 20.67 21.62
N ASP A 242 -29.83 20.30 20.65
CA ASP A 242 -28.52 20.93 20.45
C ASP A 242 -28.64 22.43 20.16
N ARG A 243 -29.66 22.84 19.39
CA ARG A 243 -29.94 24.27 19.10
C ARG A 243 -30.37 25.04 20.35
N ILE A 244 -31.18 24.43 21.22
CA ILE A 244 -31.59 25.04 22.49
C ILE A 244 -30.40 25.17 23.44
N GLU A 245 -29.56 24.14 23.55
CA GLU A 245 -28.34 24.19 24.35
C GLU A 245 -27.37 25.25 23.84
N TYR A 246 -27.16 25.30 22.52
CA TYR A 246 -26.37 26.33 21.86
C TYR A 246 -26.89 27.74 22.21
N SER A 247 -28.20 27.95 22.16
CA SER A 247 -28.81 29.25 22.40
C SER A 247 -28.74 29.71 23.87
N LYS A 248 -28.49 28.79 24.82
CA LYS A 248 -28.26 29.09 26.24
C LYS A 248 -26.83 29.57 26.53
N ILE A 249 -25.87 29.32 25.64
CA ILE A 249 -24.48 29.74 25.80
C ILE A 249 -24.41 31.26 25.68
N LYS A 250 -23.92 31.92 26.74
CA LYS A 250 -23.78 33.40 26.78
C LYS A 250 -22.50 33.90 26.13
N ASP A 251 -21.45 33.08 26.09
CA ASP A 251 -20.18 33.45 25.48
C ASP A 251 -20.22 33.26 23.97
N ASP A 252 -20.09 34.37 23.23
CA ASP A 252 -20.06 34.38 21.77
C ASP A 252 -18.86 33.60 21.21
N ALA A 253 -17.72 33.59 21.91
CA ALA A 253 -16.53 32.86 21.44
C ALA A 253 -16.75 31.34 21.52
N GLN A 254 -17.29 30.86 22.64
CA GLN A 254 -17.65 29.45 22.80
C GLN A 254 -18.71 29.01 21.78
N ARG A 255 -19.72 29.84 21.50
CA ARG A 255 -20.73 29.59 20.45
C ARG A 255 -20.09 29.44 19.07
N ARG A 256 -19.22 30.38 18.68
CA ARG A 256 -18.48 30.30 17.41
C ARG A 256 -17.71 29.00 17.24
N ILE A 257 -16.95 28.60 18.27
CA ILE A 257 -16.16 27.37 18.22
C ILE A 257 -17.07 26.13 18.05
N MET A 258 -18.16 26.07 18.81
CA MET A 258 -19.12 24.96 18.70
C MET A 258 -19.73 24.87 17.30
N LEU A 259 -20.12 26.02 16.73
CA LEU A 259 -20.71 26.08 15.39
C LEU A 259 -19.69 25.70 14.31
N GLN A 260 -18.45 26.17 14.40
CA GLN A 260 -17.36 25.79 13.49
C GLN A 260 -17.08 24.28 13.51
N THR A 261 -17.06 23.67 14.69
CA THR A 261 -16.93 22.21 14.83
C THR A 261 -18.08 21.49 14.16
N LYS A 262 -19.32 21.95 14.36
CA LYS A 262 -20.50 21.34 13.72
C LYS A 262 -20.51 21.51 12.21
N LEU A 263 -20.01 22.64 11.69
CA LEU A 263 -19.85 22.86 10.25
C LEU A 263 -18.75 21.99 9.65
N SER A 264 -17.66 21.72 10.38
CA SER A 264 -16.58 20.85 9.89
C SER A 264 -16.94 19.35 9.93
N GLU A 265 -18.00 18.97 10.66
CA GLU A 265 -18.59 17.62 10.63
C GLU A 265 -19.47 17.37 9.38
N LEU A 266 -19.93 18.42 8.68
CA LEU A 266 -20.80 18.28 7.49
C LEU A 266 -20.03 17.78 6.27
N SER A 267 -20.72 17.11 5.34
CA SER A 267 -20.11 16.78 4.05
C SER A 267 -19.83 18.05 3.23
N THR A 268 -18.85 17.99 2.33
CA THR A 268 -18.51 19.13 1.45
C THR A 268 -19.74 19.65 0.68
N PRO A 269 -20.60 18.81 0.07
CA PRO A 269 -21.83 19.29 -0.59
C PRO A 269 -22.81 19.99 0.36
N GLN A 270 -22.98 19.48 1.59
CA GLN A 270 -23.86 20.09 2.59
C GLN A 270 -23.34 21.45 3.03
N ARG A 271 -22.05 21.52 3.36
CA ARG A 271 -21.40 22.75 3.83
C ARG A 271 -21.43 23.84 2.75
N ASP A 272 -21.02 23.52 1.52
CA ASP A 272 -20.97 24.50 0.43
C ASP A 272 -22.38 24.99 0.05
N THR A 273 -23.37 24.08 0.07
CA THR A 273 -24.78 24.45 -0.17
C THR A 273 -25.32 25.33 0.97
N LEU A 274 -24.98 25.01 2.22
CA LEU A 274 -25.33 25.83 3.38
C LEU A 274 -24.69 27.21 3.30
N GLU A 275 -23.41 27.29 2.96
CA GLU A 275 -22.70 28.56 2.76
C GLU A 275 -23.36 29.43 1.70
N ALA A 276 -23.72 28.84 0.55
CA ALA A 276 -24.41 29.56 -0.53
C ALA A 276 -25.75 30.14 -0.05
N VAL A 277 -26.55 29.35 0.67
CA VAL A 277 -27.84 29.79 1.21
C VAL A 277 -27.67 30.85 2.30
N ILE A 278 -26.77 30.65 3.26
CA ILE A 278 -26.54 31.60 4.37
C ILE A 278 -25.98 32.93 3.86
N THR A 279 -25.03 32.88 2.92
CA THR A 279 -24.48 34.10 2.27
C THR A 279 -25.56 34.88 1.54
N HIS A 280 -26.48 34.18 0.86
CA HIS A 280 -27.64 34.83 0.24
C HIS A 280 -28.58 35.47 1.29
N LEU A 281 -28.88 34.77 2.38
CA LEU A 281 -29.72 35.30 3.46
C LEU A 281 -29.11 36.52 4.14
N ALA A 282 -27.78 36.59 4.26
CA ALA A 282 -27.08 37.76 4.77
C ALA A 282 -27.31 39.00 3.88
N LYS A 283 -27.32 38.83 2.55
CA LYS A 283 -27.65 39.92 1.61
C LYS A 283 -29.11 40.37 1.75
N VAL A 284 -30.04 39.43 1.94
CA VAL A 284 -31.47 39.74 2.16
C VAL A 284 -31.66 40.55 3.45
N GLU A 285 -31.02 40.12 4.54
CA GLU A 285 -31.07 40.81 5.84
C GLU A 285 -30.44 42.21 5.77
N GLY A 286 -29.32 42.37 5.04
CA GLY A 286 -28.72 43.68 4.79
C GLY A 286 -29.66 44.67 4.08
N CYS A 287 -30.62 44.17 3.30
CA CYS A 287 -31.68 44.97 2.64
C CYS A 287 -32.99 45.03 3.44
N SER A 288 -32.99 44.61 4.72
CA SER A 288 -34.17 44.56 5.60
C SER A 288 -34.93 45.87 5.74
N HIS A 289 -34.24 47.00 5.59
CA HIS A 289 -34.86 48.34 5.61
C HIS A 289 -35.85 48.57 4.44
N VAL A 290 -35.62 47.94 3.29
CA VAL A 290 -36.52 47.97 2.12
C VAL A 290 -37.46 46.77 2.14
N ASN A 291 -36.91 45.55 2.12
CA ASN A 291 -37.71 44.34 1.94
C ASN A 291 -38.49 43.89 3.19
N LYS A 292 -38.26 44.54 4.34
CA LYS A 292 -38.92 44.25 5.64
C LYS A 292 -38.65 42.86 6.22
N MET A 293 -37.63 42.16 5.71
CA MET A 293 -37.21 40.84 6.18
C MET A 293 -36.06 40.97 7.18
N THR A 294 -36.39 41.09 8.47
CA THR A 294 -35.40 41.07 9.56
C THR A 294 -34.88 39.65 9.79
N MET A 295 -33.74 39.52 10.48
CA MET A 295 -33.18 38.21 10.84
C MET A 295 -34.21 37.32 11.56
N LYS A 296 -35.00 37.87 12.49
CA LYS A 296 -36.07 37.13 13.17
C LYS A 296 -37.13 36.58 12.19
N ASN A 297 -37.51 37.37 11.19
CA ASN A 297 -38.47 36.93 10.16
C ASN A 297 -37.89 35.82 9.30
N LEU A 298 -36.61 35.94 8.90
CA LEU A 298 -35.92 34.91 8.13
C LEU A 298 -35.74 33.62 8.92
N SER A 299 -35.40 33.69 10.22
CA SER A 299 -35.27 32.51 11.08
C SER A 299 -36.55 31.69 11.14
N VAL A 300 -37.71 32.33 11.32
CA VAL A 300 -39.00 31.62 11.35
C VAL A 300 -39.27 30.85 10.04
N ILE A 301 -38.81 31.37 8.91
CA ILE A 301 -39.07 30.79 7.58
C ILE A 301 -38.06 29.71 7.22
N PHE A 302 -36.78 29.93 7.50
CA PHE A 302 -35.69 29.06 7.07
C PHE A 302 -35.31 27.98 8.08
N THR A 303 -35.59 28.12 9.37
CA THR A 303 -35.36 27.04 10.34
C THR A 303 -36.05 25.74 9.89
N PRO A 304 -37.34 25.73 9.49
CA PRO A 304 -37.96 24.49 8.98
C PRO A 304 -37.43 23.98 7.65
N ALA A 305 -36.85 24.85 6.83
CA ALA A 305 -36.25 24.45 5.57
C ALA A 305 -34.85 23.83 5.76
N LEU A 306 -34.07 24.33 6.72
CA LEU A 306 -32.68 23.92 6.94
C LEU A 306 -32.53 22.71 7.87
N PHE A 307 -33.35 22.64 8.93
CA PHE A 307 -33.26 21.62 9.97
C PHE A 307 -34.36 20.55 9.86
N HIS A 308 -35.31 20.72 8.93
CA HIS A 308 -36.52 19.89 8.77
C HIS A 308 -37.41 19.80 10.02
N ASP A 309 -37.20 20.70 10.99
CA ASP A 309 -38.03 20.81 12.17
C ASP A 309 -38.97 22.01 12.07
N HIS A 310 -40.21 21.81 12.47
CA HIS A 310 -41.07 22.95 12.71
C HIS A 310 -40.74 23.38 14.14
N ASN A 311 -40.51 24.68 14.37
CA ASN A 311 -40.32 25.24 15.71
C ASN A 311 -41.67 25.16 16.47
N GLN A 312 -42.18 23.95 16.69
CA GLN A 312 -43.45 23.67 17.34
C GLN A 312 -43.24 23.68 18.86
N ALA A 313 -44.17 24.32 19.55
CA ALA A 313 -44.28 24.28 20.98
C ALA A 313 -44.69 22.89 21.44
N GLU A 314 -43.75 21.94 21.50
CA GLU A 314 -44.11 20.58 21.91
C GLU A 314 -44.31 20.40 23.42
N ASN A 315 -44.03 21.40 24.26
CA ASN A 315 -44.55 21.46 25.63
C ASN A 315 -44.53 22.92 26.11
N ASN A 316 -45.68 23.43 26.58
CA ASN A 316 -45.87 24.72 27.27
C ASN A 316 -46.01 26.02 26.46
N GLY A 317 -46.10 26.00 25.13
CA GLY A 317 -46.38 27.23 24.37
C GLY A 317 -45.23 28.25 24.35
N GLU A 318 -44.04 27.90 24.84
CA GLU A 318 -42.86 28.76 24.79
C GLU A 318 -42.14 28.59 23.46
N TRP A 319 -42.06 29.68 22.69
CA TRP A 319 -41.22 29.75 21.50
C TRP A 319 -39.75 29.82 21.91
N TYR A 320 -38.95 28.82 21.56
CA TYR A 320 -37.51 28.85 21.82
C TYR A 320 -36.81 29.87 20.91
N SER A 321 -35.99 30.72 21.52
CA SER A 321 -35.09 31.62 20.78
C SER A 321 -33.98 30.79 20.13
N ASP A 322 -34.08 30.54 18.83
CA ASP A 322 -33.02 29.92 18.04
C ASP A 322 -32.03 30.99 17.55
N LYS A 323 -30.82 30.99 18.13
CA LYS A 323 -29.74 31.90 17.75
C LYS A 323 -28.82 31.31 16.68
N VAL A 324 -28.97 30.04 16.31
CA VAL A 324 -28.04 29.37 15.38
C VAL A 324 -28.05 30.07 14.02
N LEU A 325 -29.23 30.33 13.47
CA LEU A 325 -29.34 30.96 12.16
C LEU A 325 -28.92 32.43 12.18
N GLU A 326 -29.19 33.15 13.28
CA GLU A 326 -28.72 34.53 13.47
C GLU A 326 -27.19 34.58 13.48
N ASP A 327 -26.53 33.68 14.22
CA ASP A 327 -25.06 33.61 14.26
C ASP A 327 -24.45 33.17 12.94
N LEU A 328 -25.06 32.18 12.26
CA LEU A 328 -24.62 31.74 10.94
C LEU A 328 -24.63 32.90 9.95
N VAL A 329 -25.70 33.70 9.93
CA VAL A 329 -25.83 34.85 9.00
C VAL A 329 -24.86 35.97 9.37
N LEU A 330 -24.77 36.34 10.66
CA LEU A 330 -23.92 37.44 11.12
C LEU A 330 -22.43 37.16 10.97
N GLN A 331 -22.00 35.90 11.08
CA GLN A 331 -20.59 35.51 11.11
C GLN A 331 -20.18 34.58 9.96
N HIS A 332 -21.01 34.48 8.90
CA HIS A 332 -20.83 33.53 7.79
C HIS A 332 -19.40 33.50 7.23
N GLU A 333 -18.81 34.64 6.87
CA GLU A 333 -17.44 34.71 6.30
C GLU A 333 -16.41 34.00 7.19
N THR A 334 -16.43 34.28 8.49
CA THR A 334 -15.45 33.71 9.44
C THR A 334 -15.76 32.27 9.84
N LEU A 335 -17.03 31.85 9.81
CA LEU A 335 -17.44 30.51 10.23
C LEU A 335 -17.11 29.48 9.15
N PHE A 336 -17.49 29.75 7.90
CA PHE A 336 -17.28 28.82 6.79
C PHE A 336 -15.79 28.69 6.47
N GLU A 337 -15.04 29.79 6.33
CA GLU A 337 -13.59 29.72 6.07
C GLU A 337 -12.82 28.87 7.09
N ASN A 338 -13.15 29.00 8.38
CA ASN A 338 -12.47 28.26 9.44
C ASN A 338 -12.90 26.78 9.46
N ALA A 339 -14.16 26.49 9.18
CA ALA A 339 -14.65 25.12 9.02
C ALA A 339 -13.96 24.41 7.83
N GLU A 340 -13.76 25.11 6.70
CA GLU A 340 -13.02 24.57 5.56
C GLU A 340 -11.57 24.23 5.92
N LYS A 341 -10.88 25.15 6.61
CA LYS A 341 -9.50 24.96 7.05
C LYS A 341 -9.38 23.76 7.99
N GLN A 342 -10.34 23.56 8.91
CA GLN A 342 -10.38 22.39 9.79
C GLN A 342 -10.58 21.08 9.03
N GLN A 343 -11.49 21.03 8.06
CA GLN A 343 -11.71 19.83 7.25
C GLN A 343 -10.47 19.46 6.41
N HIS A 344 -9.79 20.45 5.83
CA HIS A 344 -8.53 20.22 5.12
C HIS A 344 -7.43 19.68 6.05
N GLN A 345 -7.31 20.21 7.27
CA GLN A 345 -6.34 19.70 8.25
C GLN A 345 -6.65 18.27 8.70
N LEU A 346 -7.93 17.93 8.91
CA LEU A 346 -8.35 16.55 9.23
C LEU A 346 -8.03 15.56 8.10
N HIS A 347 -8.21 15.97 6.84
CA HIS A 347 -7.88 15.15 5.67
C HIS A 347 -6.37 14.97 5.47
N MET A 348 -5.56 15.98 5.80
CA MET A 348 -4.09 15.89 5.78
C MET A 348 -3.54 15.02 6.92
N ASN A 349 -4.12 15.09 8.12
CA ASN A 349 -3.66 14.31 9.27
C ASN A 349 -4.06 12.82 9.23
N THR A 350 -5.08 12.48 8.45
CA THR A 350 -5.50 11.09 8.18
C THR A 350 -4.74 10.44 7.02
N SER A 351 -3.83 11.17 6.37
CA SER A 351 -3.02 10.67 5.26
C SER A 351 -1.51 10.81 5.54
N PRO A 352 -0.93 9.81 6.21
CA PRO A 352 0.24 9.15 5.65
C PRO A 352 -0.04 7.65 5.60
N SER A 353 -0.13 7.09 4.39
CA SER A 353 -0.35 5.65 4.09
C SER A 353 -1.76 5.21 3.69
N ALA A 354 -2.37 5.86 2.69
CA ALA A 354 -3.42 5.23 1.87
C ALA A 354 -3.50 5.88 0.48
N SER A 355 -2.38 5.90 -0.25
CA SER A 355 -2.32 6.41 -1.63
C SER A 355 -2.31 5.27 -2.64
N VAL A 356 -3.26 4.35 -2.55
CA VAL A 356 -3.58 3.42 -3.65
C VAL A 356 -5.10 3.19 -3.59
N LEU A 357 -5.78 3.44 -4.71
CA LEU A 357 -7.23 3.29 -4.96
C LEU A 357 -8.12 4.50 -4.64
N SER A 358 -7.91 5.58 -5.39
CA SER A 358 -9.04 6.38 -5.90
C SER A 358 -8.79 6.66 -7.39
N LEU A 359 -9.19 5.70 -8.23
CA LEU A 359 -9.31 5.96 -9.67
C LEU A 359 -10.47 6.96 -9.86
N PRO A 360 -10.25 8.12 -10.50
CA PRO A 360 -11.35 8.91 -10.98
C PRO A 360 -11.96 8.16 -12.16
N PHE A 361 -13.22 7.76 -12.04
CA PHE A 361 -14.01 7.29 -13.18
C PHE A 361 -14.30 8.50 -14.07
N SER A 362 -13.30 8.89 -14.87
CA SER A 362 -13.46 9.94 -15.86
C SER A 362 -14.32 9.38 -16.99
N VAL A 363 -15.60 9.72 -16.98
CA VAL A 363 -16.48 9.52 -18.11
C VAL A 363 -15.98 10.46 -19.22
N GLY A 364 -15.08 9.95 -20.05
CA GLY A 364 -14.60 10.65 -21.22
C GLY A 364 -15.76 10.92 -22.18
N VAL A 365 -16.20 12.18 -22.23
CA VAL A 365 -17.05 12.70 -23.28
C VAL A 365 -16.25 12.67 -24.58
N VAL A 366 -16.43 11.62 -25.38
CA VAL A 366 -15.96 11.61 -26.78
C VAL A 366 -16.93 12.43 -27.61
N GLY A 367 -16.73 13.74 -27.60
CA GLY A 367 -17.25 14.65 -28.62
C GLY A 367 -16.32 14.65 -29.82
N ARG A 368 -16.61 13.85 -30.85
CA ARG A 368 -16.08 14.08 -32.20
C ARG A 368 -17.17 13.87 -33.25
N LYS A 369 -17.73 14.98 -33.72
CA LYS A 369 -18.42 15.09 -35.01
C LYS A 369 -17.37 15.23 -36.12
N SER A 370 -17.44 14.37 -37.14
CA SER A 370 -17.14 14.60 -38.58
C SER A 370 -16.72 13.26 -39.22
N SER A 371 -17.66 12.53 -39.82
CA SER A 371 -17.96 12.57 -41.27
C SER A 371 -16.77 12.16 -42.15
N ILE A 372 -16.59 10.86 -42.43
CA ILE A 372 -15.97 10.36 -43.66
C ILE A 372 -16.76 9.13 -44.16
N THR A 373 -16.97 9.17 -45.46
CA THR A 373 -17.84 8.42 -46.35
C THR A 373 -17.52 6.93 -46.42
N ARG A 374 -18.58 6.11 -46.41
CA ARG A 374 -18.54 4.69 -46.78
C ARG A 374 -18.08 4.50 -48.24
N ARG A 375 -17.15 3.57 -48.48
CA ARG A 375 -17.17 2.68 -49.67
C ARG A 375 -16.66 1.29 -49.27
N PRO A 376 -17.29 0.20 -49.77
CA PRO A 376 -16.87 -1.17 -49.49
C PRO A 376 -15.80 -1.60 -50.49
N THR A 377 -14.72 -2.25 -50.03
CA THR A 377 -13.73 -2.87 -50.92
C THR A 377 -13.53 -4.33 -50.54
N VAL A 378 -14.16 -5.17 -51.37
CA VAL A 378 -13.94 -6.57 -51.75
C VAL A 378 -12.78 -7.33 -51.07
N LEU A 379 -13.14 -8.51 -50.55
CA LEU A 379 -12.29 -9.60 -50.12
C LEU A 379 -11.16 -9.93 -51.12
N LYS A 380 -9.95 -10.11 -50.61
CA LYS A 380 -8.99 -11.09 -51.16
C LYS A 380 -8.39 -11.91 -50.01
N THR A 381 -8.59 -13.21 -50.10
CA THR A 381 -7.88 -14.24 -49.35
C THR A 381 -6.38 -14.19 -49.64
N PRO A 382 -5.56 -14.70 -48.72
CA PRO A 382 -4.61 -15.70 -49.17
C PRO A 382 -4.63 -16.95 -48.28
N SER A 383 -4.77 -18.07 -48.99
CA SER A 383 -4.33 -19.40 -48.61
C SER A 383 -2.90 -19.43 -48.10
N SER A 384 -2.65 -20.09 -46.97
CA SER A 384 -1.61 -21.12 -46.76
C SER A 384 -1.54 -21.49 -45.27
N ILE A 385 -2.05 -22.67 -44.95
CA ILE A 385 -1.85 -23.36 -43.67
C ILE A 385 -0.62 -24.27 -43.81
N PRO A 386 0.33 -24.29 -42.86
CA PRO A 386 1.15 -25.46 -42.65
C PRO A 386 0.66 -26.27 -41.44
N ASN A 387 0.41 -27.54 -41.70
CA ASN A 387 0.07 -28.61 -40.75
C ASN A 387 1.12 -28.74 -39.64
N PHE A 388 0.68 -28.67 -38.38
CA PHE A 388 1.42 -29.26 -37.26
C PHE A 388 1.03 -30.74 -37.14
N HIS A 389 1.96 -31.63 -37.49
CA HIS A 389 1.84 -33.05 -37.18
C HIS A 389 2.12 -33.28 -35.69
N ASN A 390 1.13 -33.86 -35.02
CA ASN A 390 1.24 -34.50 -33.72
C ASN A 390 2.38 -35.53 -33.74
N THR A 391 3.36 -35.35 -32.85
CA THR A 391 4.30 -36.43 -32.52
C THR A 391 3.88 -37.04 -31.20
N THR A 392 3.32 -38.24 -31.32
CA THR A 392 2.86 -39.11 -30.24
C THR A 392 4.04 -39.63 -29.43
N ILE A 393 3.82 -39.69 -28.12
CA ILE A 393 4.64 -40.30 -27.08
C ILE A 393 4.96 -41.75 -27.46
N ASN A 394 6.25 -42.11 -27.54
CA ASN A 394 6.71 -43.48 -27.76
C ASN A 394 7.29 -44.03 -26.44
N THR A 395 6.47 -44.78 -25.70
CA THR A 395 6.90 -45.67 -24.63
C THR A 395 7.21 -47.03 -25.23
N ASN A 396 8.49 -47.36 -25.41
CA ASN A 396 8.91 -48.70 -25.82
C ASN A 396 9.55 -49.43 -24.64
N ASN A 397 8.74 -50.32 -24.05
CA ASN A 397 9.18 -51.45 -23.25
C ASN A 397 9.98 -52.41 -24.13
N ASN A 398 11.19 -52.78 -23.70
CA ASN A 398 11.84 -54.00 -24.14
C ASN A 398 11.79 -55.02 -22.99
N PRO A 399 11.38 -56.27 -23.23
CA PRO A 399 11.45 -57.34 -22.26
C PRO A 399 12.63 -58.31 -22.54
N ILE A 400 12.92 -59.15 -21.52
CA ILE A 400 13.69 -60.41 -21.54
C ILE A 400 15.23 -60.16 -21.54
N GLN A 401 16.02 -60.66 -20.59
CA GLN A 401 16.08 -62.00 -19.99
C GLN A 401 16.80 -61.97 -18.63
#